data_AF-A0A6J5DLL2-F1
#
_entry.id   AF-A0A6J5DLL2-F1
#
_cell.length_a   1.000
_cell.length_b   1.000
_cell.length_c   1.000
_cell.angle_alpha   90.00
_cell.angle_beta   90.00
_cell.angle_gamma   90.00
#
_symmetry.space_group_name_H-M   'P 1'
#
loop_
_entity.id
_entity.type
_entity.pdbx_description
1 polymer ?
#
loop_
_entity_poly.entity_id
_entity_poly.type
_entity_poly.pdbx_seq_one_letter_code
_entity_poly.pdbx_strand_id
1 'polypeptide(L)'
;MVYYLCISIACNALLGLTVLTLVRAYRSNQRYMANRLLRDSEAADRVAGDLKQVSSDYSILAGAVSMSLEAIREDINRNYHHTHDAHVLDTIASRLRKDVTDRKGVYEIPLYDYEIDQVTAHGGDVSSRGTMSLGQMLEFAWSLHTLSRERADQLTAVVQQPCGNRGHANWLGKMLAIYELMCDRDKNLAVARLSAVIESWRYESAASASRYVEDVR
;
A
#
# COMPACT_ATOMS: atom_id res chain seq x y z
N MET A 1 67.99 27.88 59.09
CA MET A 1 66.63 28.45 59.06
C MET A 1 66.19 28.89 57.65
N VAL A 2 67.04 29.57 56.87
CA VAL A 2 66.70 30.13 55.54
C VAL A 2 66.29 29.06 54.50
N TYR A 3 66.97 27.90 54.46
CA TYR A 3 66.71 26.84 53.48
C TYR A 3 65.29 26.24 53.54
N TYR A 4 64.77 25.98 54.74
CA TYR A 4 63.42 25.46 54.94
C TYR A 4 62.33 26.46 54.53
N LEU A 5 62.61 27.76 54.68
CA LEU A 5 61.71 28.83 54.28
C LEU A 5 61.63 28.93 52.75
N CYS A 6 62.77 28.82 52.04
CA CYS A 6 62.81 28.78 50.57
C CYS A 6 62.06 27.57 50.00
N ILE A 7 62.20 26.38 50.62
CA ILE A 7 61.48 25.16 50.20
C ILE A 7 59.97 25.34 50.38
N SER A 8 59.53 25.88 51.53
CA SER A 8 58.11 26.13 51.80
C SER A 8 57.50 27.12 50.80
N ILE A 9 58.22 28.21 50.48
CA ILE A 9 57.77 29.19 49.48
C ILE A 9 57.68 28.56 48.09
N ALA A 10 58.69 27.79 47.68
CA ALA A 10 58.70 27.10 46.39
C ALA A 10 57.56 26.07 46.27
N CYS A 11 57.31 25.28 47.32
CA CYS A 11 56.20 24.32 47.35
C CYS A 11 54.84 25.01 47.27
N ASN A 12 54.62 26.12 48.00
CA ASN A 12 53.37 26.87 47.92
C ASN A 12 53.16 27.53 46.55
N ALA A 13 54.23 28.04 45.92
CA ALA A 13 54.17 28.58 44.57
C ALA A 13 53.81 27.51 43.53
N LEU A 14 54.40 26.31 43.65
CA LEU A 14 54.08 25.16 42.79
C LEU A 14 52.65 24.67 43.01
N LEU A 15 52.19 24.59 44.26
CA LEU A 15 50.79 24.28 44.59
C LEU A 15 49.84 25.30 43.97
N GLY A 16 50.13 26.60 44.11
CA GLY A 16 49.36 27.66 43.47
C GLY A 16 49.26 27.48 41.96
N LEU A 17 50.39 27.20 41.28
CA LEU A 17 50.44 26.93 39.84
C LEU A 17 49.64 25.69 39.43
N THR A 18 49.74 24.59 40.19
CA THR A 18 48.98 23.37 39.91
C THR A 18 47.47 23.58 40.06
N VAL A 19 47.02 24.28 41.10
CA VAL A 19 45.60 24.61 41.27
C VAL A 19 45.11 25.50 40.12
N LEU A 20 45.91 26.49 39.71
CA LEU A 20 45.54 27.41 38.65
C LEU A 20 45.45 26.74 37.27
N THR A 21 46.36 25.80 36.97
CA THR A 21 46.30 24.99 35.75
C THR A 21 45.12 24.03 35.76
N LEU A 22 44.83 23.40 36.90
CA LEU A 22 43.70 22.47 37.05
C LEU A 22 42.35 23.19 36.91
N VAL A 23 42.20 24.38 37.50
CA VAL A 23 41.01 25.23 37.33
C VAL A 23 40.85 25.69 35.88
N ARG A 24 41.94 26.08 35.21
CA ARG A 24 41.91 26.45 33.78
C ARG A 24 41.52 25.27 32.89
N ALA A 25 42.09 24.10 33.14
CA ALA A 25 41.76 22.87 32.40
C ALA A 25 40.29 22.49 32.61
N TYR A 26 39.79 22.56 33.84
CA TYR A 26 38.40 22.30 34.16
C TYR A 26 37.44 23.26 33.45
N ARG A 27 37.72 24.57 33.51
CA ARG A 27 36.91 25.58 32.80
C ARG A 27 36.96 25.41 31.27
N SER A 28 38.12 25.06 30.72
CA SER A 28 38.28 24.77 29.29
C SER A 28 37.45 23.56 28.89
N ASN A 29 37.51 22.47 29.66
CA ASN A 29 36.76 21.26 29.40
C ASN A 29 35.24 21.48 29.52
N GLN A 30 34.79 22.26 30.51
CA GLN A 30 33.37 22.65 30.60
C GLN A 30 32.90 23.42 29.36
N ARG A 31 33.68 24.39 28.88
CA ARG A 31 33.35 25.13 27.64
C ARG A 31 33.35 24.24 26.42
N TYR A 32 34.31 23.32 26.32
CA TYR A 32 34.38 22.35 25.22
C TYR A 32 33.15 21.44 25.21
N MET A 33 32.75 20.89 26.36
CA MET A 33 31.57 20.04 26.48
C MET A 33 30.28 20.80 26.18
N ALA A 34 30.14 22.04 26.66
CA ALA A 34 28.99 22.89 26.33
C ALA A 34 28.89 23.15 24.82
N ASN A 35 30.01 23.49 24.17
CA ASN A 35 30.06 23.69 22.72
C ASN A 35 29.77 22.39 21.95
N ARG A 36 30.20 21.24 22.45
CA ARG A 36 29.90 19.94 21.84
C ARG A 36 28.42 19.60 21.94
N LEU A 37 27.81 19.77 23.11
CA LEU A 37 26.37 19.57 23.31
C LEU A 37 25.53 20.49 22.42
N LEU A 38 25.94 21.76 22.27
CA LEU A 38 25.27 22.69 21.35
C LEU A 38 25.33 22.20 19.90
N ARG A 39 26.50 21.76 19.43
CA ARG A 39 26.65 21.22 18.07
C ARG A 39 25.84 19.94 17.87
N ASP A 40 25.83 19.06 18.86
CA ASP A 40 25.07 17.81 18.80
C ASP A 40 23.55 18.10 18.80
N SER A 41 23.10 19.11 19.57
CA SER A 41 21.72 19.61 19.53
C SER A 41 21.38 20.21 18.16
N GLU A 42 22.21 21.10 17.62
CA GLU A 42 22.01 21.69 16.28
C GLU A 42 22.02 20.64 15.16
N ALA A 43 22.80 19.57 15.32
CA ALA A 43 22.80 18.44 14.39
C ALA A 43 21.51 17.62 14.53
N ALA A 44 21.05 17.36 15.75
CA ALA A 44 19.79 16.67 16.00
C ALA A 44 18.59 17.45 15.47
N ASP A 45 18.56 18.78 15.65
CA ASP A 45 17.50 19.65 15.14
C ASP A 45 17.45 19.63 13.60
N ARG A 46 18.62 19.63 12.94
CA ARG A 46 18.71 19.49 11.48
C ARG A 46 18.16 18.15 11.01
N VAL A 47 18.58 17.04 11.62
CA VAL A 47 18.09 15.69 11.28
C VAL A 47 16.59 15.56 11.53
N ALA A 48 16.07 16.15 12.62
CA ALA A 48 14.64 16.18 12.88
C ALA A 48 13.86 16.97 11.82
N GLY A 49 14.43 18.09 11.35
CA GLY A 49 13.92 18.86 10.22
C GLY A 49 13.87 18.04 8.93
N ASP A 50 14.98 17.40 8.58
CA ASP A 50 15.09 16.55 7.37
C ASP A 50 14.11 15.38 7.42
N LEU A 51 13.98 14.70 8.56
CA LEU A 51 13.04 13.60 8.74
C LEU A 51 11.59 14.06 8.58
N LYS A 52 11.27 15.25 9.09
CA LYS A 52 9.93 15.85 8.92
C LYS A 52 9.64 16.16 7.46
N GLN A 53 10.64 16.65 6.71
CA GLN A 53 10.52 16.88 5.27
C GLN A 53 10.26 15.56 4.54
N VAL A 54 11.07 14.53 4.79
CA VAL A 54 10.90 13.20 4.19
C VAL A 54 9.52 12.61 4.51
N SER A 55 9.06 12.70 5.75
CA SER A 55 7.72 12.25 6.15
C SER A 55 6.61 13.00 5.40
N SER A 56 6.81 14.29 5.13
CA SER A 56 5.88 15.09 4.33
C SER A 56 5.87 14.63 2.88
N ASP A 57 7.05 14.40 2.29
CA ASP A 57 7.19 13.94 0.91
C ASP A 57 6.55 12.56 0.69
N TYR A 58 6.73 11.63 1.64
CA TYR A 58 6.04 10.34 1.62
C TYR A 58 4.52 10.47 1.73
N SER A 59 4.02 11.43 2.51
CA SER A 59 2.57 11.68 2.61
C SER A 59 2.00 12.21 1.30
N ILE A 60 2.76 13.06 0.58
CA ILE A 60 2.39 13.53 -0.76
C ILE A 60 2.38 12.35 -1.75
N LEU A 61 3.42 11.53 -1.74
CA LEU A 61 3.51 10.35 -2.61
C LEU A 61 2.39 9.35 -2.34
N ALA A 62 2.12 9.05 -1.08
CA ALA A 62 0.99 8.20 -0.67
C ALA A 62 -0.35 8.76 -1.15
N GLY A 63 -0.55 10.08 -1.06
CA GLY A 63 -1.72 10.74 -1.62
C GLY A 63 -1.84 10.55 -3.14
N ALA A 64 -0.73 10.72 -3.87
CA ALA A 64 -0.69 10.49 -5.31
C ALA A 64 -0.98 9.03 -5.68
N VAL A 65 -0.39 8.07 -4.95
CA VAL A 65 -0.64 6.63 -5.14
C VAL A 65 -2.12 6.33 -4.92
N SER A 66 -2.73 6.81 -3.84
CA SER A 66 -4.17 6.64 -3.57
C SER A 66 -5.03 7.12 -4.75
N MET A 67 -4.73 8.31 -5.29
CA MET A 67 -5.42 8.82 -6.48
C MET A 67 -5.19 7.96 -7.73
N SER A 68 -3.97 7.45 -7.93
CA SER A 68 -3.67 6.54 -9.05
C SER A 68 -4.42 5.23 -8.95
N LEU A 69 -4.51 4.64 -7.75
CA LEU A 69 -5.28 3.40 -7.53
C LEU A 69 -6.75 3.60 -7.87
N GLU A 70 -7.36 4.71 -7.45
CA GLU A 70 -8.74 5.05 -7.78
C GLU A 70 -8.94 5.31 -9.28
N ALA A 71 -8.01 6.02 -9.92
CA ALA A 71 -8.09 6.27 -11.36
C ALA A 71 -7.99 4.96 -12.16
N ILE A 72 -7.08 4.06 -11.79
CA ILE A 72 -6.96 2.73 -12.39
C ILE A 72 -8.24 1.93 -12.16
N ARG A 73 -8.78 1.96 -10.95
CA ARG A 73 -10.04 1.28 -10.60
C ARG A 73 -11.20 1.78 -11.44
N GLU A 74 -11.33 3.09 -11.61
CA GLU A 74 -12.38 3.71 -12.41
C GLU A 74 -12.23 3.35 -13.88
N ASP A 75 -10.99 3.34 -14.40
CA ASP A 75 -10.72 2.88 -15.77
C ASP A 75 -11.12 1.41 -15.96
N ILE A 76 -10.82 0.54 -14.98
CA ILE A 76 -11.26 -0.86 -14.99
C ILE A 76 -12.79 -0.97 -15.00
N ASN A 77 -13.47 -0.22 -14.14
CA ASN A 77 -14.94 -0.21 -14.09
C ASN A 77 -15.55 0.22 -15.43
N ARG A 78 -15.02 1.30 -15.99
CA ARG A 78 -15.55 1.92 -17.21
C ARG A 78 -15.31 1.05 -18.44
N ASN A 79 -14.13 0.46 -18.56
CA ASN A 79 -13.69 -0.19 -19.80
C ASN A 79 -13.82 -1.72 -19.77
N TYR A 80 -13.77 -2.35 -18.59
CA TYR A 80 -13.65 -3.81 -18.47
C TYR A 80 -14.79 -4.47 -17.66
N HIS A 81 -15.87 -3.72 -17.39
CA HIS A 81 -17.14 -4.14 -16.76
C HIS A 81 -17.04 -5.29 -15.72
N HIS A 82 -17.08 -4.93 -14.44
CA HIS A 82 -17.31 -5.83 -13.29
C HIS A 82 -16.48 -7.12 -13.26
N THR A 83 -15.18 -7.04 -13.56
CA THR A 83 -14.24 -7.96 -12.89
C THR A 83 -14.28 -7.65 -11.39
N HIS A 84 -14.93 -8.51 -10.60
CA HIS A 84 -15.09 -8.36 -9.14
C HIS A 84 -13.75 -8.23 -8.37
N ASP A 85 -12.66 -8.53 -9.06
CA ASP A 85 -11.28 -8.59 -8.62
C ASP A 85 -10.68 -7.24 -8.15
N ALA A 86 -11.32 -6.10 -8.45
CA ALA A 86 -10.73 -4.77 -8.21
C ALA A 86 -11.18 -4.04 -6.93
N HIS A 87 -12.09 -4.61 -6.13
CA HIS A 87 -12.55 -4.01 -4.86
C HIS A 87 -11.42 -3.83 -3.83
N VAL A 88 -10.36 -4.64 -3.93
CA VAL A 88 -9.17 -4.50 -3.09
C VAL A 88 -8.45 -3.17 -3.33
N LEU A 89 -8.47 -2.62 -4.56
CA LEU A 89 -7.85 -1.32 -4.86
C LEU A 89 -8.57 -0.17 -4.13
N ASP A 90 -9.90 -0.19 -4.08
CA ASP A 90 -10.70 0.80 -3.35
C ASP A 90 -10.37 0.78 -1.86
N THR A 91 -10.21 -0.42 -1.30
CA THR A 91 -9.95 -0.60 0.13
C THR A 91 -8.54 -0.12 0.50
N ILE A 92 -7.54 -0.48 -0.32
CA ILE A 92 -6.15 0.00 -0.20
C ILE A 92 -6.10 1.54 -0.34
N ALA A 93 -6.73 2.11 -1.36
CA ALA A 93 -6.72 3.55 -1.63
C ALA A 93 -7.38 4.36 -0.50
N SER A 94 -8.51 3.87 0.02
CA SER A 94 -9.22 4.48 1.14
C SER A 94 -8.39 4.48 2.44
N ARG A 95 -7.71 3.36 2.73
CA ARG A 95 -6.80 3.24 3.89
C ARG A 95 -5.62 4.19 3.76
N LEU A 96 -5.02 4.25 2.58
CA LEU A 96 -3.89 5.13 2.30
C LEU A 96 -4.27 6.61 2.50
N ARG A 97 -5.45 7.03 2.01
CA ARG A 97 -5.96 8.38 2.22
C ARG A 97 -6.18 8.70 3.70
N LYS A 98 -6.71 7.74 4.46
CA LYS A 98 -6.90 7.90 5.91
C LYS A 98 -5.57 8.10 6.63
N ASP A 99 -4.57 7.28 6.34
CA ASP A 99 -3.26 7.37 7.00
C ASP A 99 -2.47 8.63 6.59
N VAL A 100 -2.65 9.11 5.35
CA VAL A 100 -2.14 10.43 4.91
C VAL A 100 -2.81 11.57 5.67
N THR A 101 -4.13 11.51 5.86
CA THR A 101 -4.87 12.52 6.64
C THR A 101 -4.38 12.57 8.09
N ASP A 102 -4.04 11.40 8.66
CA ASP A 102 -3.48 11.27 10.00
C ASP A 102 -2.00 11.71 10.09
N ARG A 103 -1.38 12.17 8.99
CA ARG A 103 0.01 12.66 8.90
C ARG A 103 1.07 11.67 9.38
N LYS A 104 0.84 10.37 9.19
CA LYS A 104 1.74 9.32 9.72
C LYS A 104 3.03 9.08 8.94
N GLY A 105 3.30 9.82 7.84
CA GLY A 105 4.47 9.55 7.00
C GLY A 105 4.39 8.15 6.41
N VAL A 106 3.37 7.92 5.58
CA VAL A 106 2.97 6.58 5.16
C VAL A 106 3.85 6.08 4.01
N TYR A 107 4.58 4.99 4.25
CA TYR A 107 5.40 4.30 3.25
C TYR A 107 4.92 2.87 2.97
N GLU A 108 4.12 2.30 3.89
CA GLU A 108 3.49 1.01 3.76
C GLU A 108 2.10 1.02 4.43
N ILE A 109 1.20 0.14 4.00
CA ILE A 109 -0.07 -0.12 4.70
C ILE A 109 -0.15 -1.59 5.12
N PRO A 110 -0.74 -1.89 6.28
CA PRO A 110 -1.12 -3.24 6.63
C PRO A 110 -2.30 -3.69 5.76
N LEU A 111 -2.33 -4.96 5.41
CA LEU A 111 -3.44 -5.63 4.75
C LEU A 111 -4.16 -6.58 5.72
N TYR A 112 -5.45 -6.80 5.49
CA TYR A 112 -6.19 -7.90 6.12
C TYR A 112 -5.96 -9.21 5.37
N ASP A 113 -6.14 -10.35 6.05
CA ASP A 113 -5.91 -11.68 5.46
C ASP A 113 -6.65 -11.88 4.13
N TYR A 114 -7.91 -11.43 4.03
CA TYR A 114 -8.68 -11.53 2.78
C TYR A 114 -8.11 -10.65 1.64
N GLU A 115 -7.47 -9.53 1.97
CA GLU A 115 -6.81 -8.66 0.98
C GLU A 115 -5.50 -9.29 0.52
N ILE A 116 -4.76 -9.93 1.43
CA ILE A 116 -3.54 -10.67 1.11
C ILE A 116 -3.87 -11.80 0.14
N ASP A 117 -4.93 -12.55 0.42
CA ASP A 117 -5.39 -13.63 -0.47
C ASP A 117 -5.77 -13.10 -1.86
N GLN A 118 -6.50 -11.98 -1.94
CA GLN A 118 -6.88 -11.37 -3.22
C GLN A 118 -5.68 -10.80 -3.99
N VAL A 119 -4.78 -10.09 -3.32
CA VAL A 119 -3.56 -9.54 -3.93
C VAL A 119 -2.71 -10.69 -4.49
N THR A 120 -2.50 -11.74 -3.70
CA THR A 120 -1.70 -12.91 -4.10
C THR A 120 -2.37 -13.68 -5.23
N ALA A 121 -3.69 -13.89 -5.18
CA ALA A 121 -4.45 -14.56 -6.22
C ALA A 121 -4.40 -13.82 -7.58
N HIS A 122 -4.10 -12.53 -7.56
CA HIS A 122 -3.97 -11.69 -8.76
C HIS A 122 -2.51 -11.33 -9.06
N GLY A 123 -1.55 -12.06 -8.47
CA GLY A 123 -0.13 -11.97 -8.78
C GLY A 123 0.56 -10.74 -8.20
N GLY A 124 -0.02 -10.09 -7.20
CA GLY A 124 0.63 -9.03 -6.44
C GLY A 124 1.50 -9.57 -5.31
N ASP A 125 2.55 -8.83 -4.98
CA ASP A 125 3.48 -9.18 -3.90
C ASP A 125 3.11 -8.48 -2.59
N VAL A 126 3.10 -9.26 -1.51
CA VAL A 126 2.89 -8.79 -0.14
C VAL A 126 4.14 -9.07 0.69
N SER A 127 4.49 -8.16 1.59
CA SER A 127 5.62 -8.36 2.50
C SER A 127 5.35 -9.52 3.47
N SER A 128 6.41 -10.07 4.05
CA SER A 128 6.31 -11.10 5.11
C SER A 128 5.56 -10.63 6.36
N ARG A 129 5.32 -9.31 6.51
CA ARG A 129 4.58 -8.71 7.61
C ARG A 129 3.10 -8.44 7.26
N GLY A 130 2.63 -8.89 6.10
CA GLY A 130 1.28 -8.58 5.63
C GLY A 130 1.10 -7.10 5.26
N THR A 131 2.18 -6.43 4.84
CA THR A 131 2.14 -5.03 4.41
C THR A 131 2.43 -4.90 2.92
N MET A 132 1.94 -3.82 2.31
CA MET A 132 2.37 -3.41 0.97
C MET A 132 3.01 -2.03 1.04
N SER A 133 4.15 -1.87 0.38
CA SER A 133 4.75 -0.57 0.11
C SER A 133 4.01 0.18 -0.99
N LEU A 134 4.22 1.49 -1.07
CA LEU A 134 3.64 2.32 -2.14
C LEU A 134 3.96 1.80 -3.55
N GLY A 135 5.18 1.30 -3.78
CA GLY A 135 5.59 0.72 -5.06
C GLY A 135 4.83 -0.57 -5.39
N GLN A 136 4.72 -1.48 -4.42
CA GLN A 136 3.98 -2.74 -4.58
C GLN A 136 2.50 -2.47 -4.87
N MET A 137 1.89 -1.45 -4.28
CA MET A 137 0.49 -1.08 -4.56
C MET A 137 0.30 -0.65 -6.02
N LEU A 138 1.21 0.18 -6.55
CA LEU A 138 1.15 0.63 -7.94
C LEU A 138 1.38 -0.51 -8.93
N GLU A 139 2.38 -1.35 -8.65
CA GLU A 139 2.67 -2.53 -9.46
C GLU A 139 1.47 -3.48 -9.50
N PHE A 140 0.88 -3.76 -8.33
CA PHE A 140 -0.31 -4.58 -8.23
C PHE A 140 -1.49 -3.99 -9.02
N ALA A 141 -1.76 -2.69 -8.88
CA ALA A 141 -2.83 -2.04 -9.61
C ALA A 141 -2.63 -2.10 -11.13
N TRP A 142 -1.39 -1.94 -11.59
CA TRP A 142 -1.06 -2.05 -13.01
C TRP A 142 -1.19 -3.49 -13.54
N SER A 143 -0.76 -4.47 -12.75
CA SER A 143 -0.95 -5.89 -13.05
C SER A 143 -2.45 -6.21 -13.20
N LEU A 144 -3.27 -5.75 -12.25
CA LEU A 144 -4.70 -5.96 -12.27
C LEU A 144 -5.39 -5.29 -13.47
N HIS A 145 -4.95 -4.08 -13.83
CA HIS A 145 -5.41 -3.39 -15.04
C HIS A 145 -5.09 -4.19 -16.31
N THR A 146 -3.86 -4.66 -16.43
CA THR A 146 -3.40 -5.48 -17.56
C THR A 146 -4.21 -6.77 -17.67
N LEU A 147 -4.40 -7.48 -16.55
CA LEU A 147 -5.21 -8.69 -16.49
C LEU A 147 -6.66 -8.43 -16.88
N SER A 148 -7.25 -7.33 -16.41
CA SER A 148 -8.62 -6.93 -16.75
C SER A 148 -8.76 -6.67 -18.24
N ARG A 149 -7.78 -5.99 -18.85
CA ARG A 149 -7.72 -5.76 -20.29
C ARG A 149 -7.61 -7.06 -21.08
N GLU A 150 -6.70 -7.96 -20.70
CA GLU A 150 -6.54 -9.26 -21.38
C GLU A 150 -7.82 -10.08 -21.34
N ARG A 151 -8.52 -10.12 -20.19
CA ARG A 151 -9.81 -10.79 -20.06
C ARG A 151 -10.89 -10.15 -20.93
N ALA A 152 -10.92 -8.82 -21.01
CA ALA A 152 -11.86 -8.09 -21.88
C ALA A 152 -11.60 -8.37 -23.37
N ASP A 153 -10.33 -8.49 -23.78
CA ASP A 153 -9.96 -8.86 -25.15
C ASP A 153 -10.40 -10.30 -25.48
N GLN A 154 -10.19 -11.25 -24.56
CA GLN A 154 -10.68 -12.63 -24.69
C GLN A 154 -12.21 -12.70 -24.78
N LEU A 155 -12.91 -11.93 -23.95
CA LEU A 155 -14.37 -11.81 -23.96
C LEU A 155 -14.87 -11.28 -25.31
N THR A 156 -14.23 -10.24 -25.83
CA THR A 156 -14.55 -9.64 -27.13
C THR A 156 -14.43 -10.67 -28.26
N ALA A 157 -13.40 -11.53 -28.23
CA ALA A 157 -13.24 -12.60 -29.21
C ALA A 157 -14.39 -13.63 -29.15
N VAL A 158 -14.85 -14.01 -27.96
CA VAL A 158 -16.00 -14.94 -27.78
C VAL A 158 -17.30 -14.33 -28.30
N VAL A 159 -17.53 -13.05 -28.02
CA VAL A 159 -18.73 -12.33 -28.47
C VAL A 159 -18.77 -12.20 -29.99
N GLN A 160 -17.64 -11.86 -30.62
CA GLN A 160 -17.53 -11.60 -32.07
C GLN A 160 -17.65 -12.85 -32.96
N GLN A 161 -17.52 -14.06 -32.42
CA GLN A 161 -17.67 -15.29 -33.21
C GLN A 161 -19.09 -15.38 -33.83
N PRO A 162 -19.21 -15.51 -35.18
CA PRO A 162 -20.49 -15.55 -35.87
C PRO A 162 -21.33 -16.72 -35.35
N CYS A 163 -22.63 -16.46 -35.17
CA CYS A 163 -23.60 -17.47 -34.70
C CYS A 163 -23.86 -18.51 -35.80
N GLY A 164 -22.94 -19.46 -35.95
CA GLY A 164 -22.96 -20.47 -37.00
C GLY A 164 -23.95 -21.64 -36.79
N ASN A 165 -24.87 -21.58 -35.83
CA ASN A 165 -25.91 -22.60 -35.68
C ASN A 165 -27.14 -22.06 -34.94
N ARG A 166 -28.33 -22.43 -35.44
CA ARG A 166 -29.65 -21.98 -34.95
C ARG A 166 -30.00 -22.69 -33.63
N GLY A 167 -29.85 -22.06 -32.46
CA GLY A 167 -30.41 -22.59 -31.20
C GLY A 167 -29.91 -21.96 -29.88
N HIS A 168 -30.69 -22.18 -28.81
CA HIS A 168 -30.49 -21.69 -27.42
C HIS A 168 -29.21 -22.21 -26.74
N ALA A 169 -28.66 -23.35 -27.16
CA ALA A 169 -27.47 -23.96 -26.55
C ALA A 169 -26.19 -23.14 -26.74
N ASN A 170 -26.07 -22.38 -27.83
CA ASN A 170 -24.91 -21.51 -28.08
C ASN A 170 -24.96 -20.20 -27.27
N TRP A 171 -26.16 -19.66 -27.02
CA TRP A 171 -26.31 -18.53 -26.11
C TRP A 171 -25.90 -18.92 -24.69
N LEU A 172 -26.36 -20.09 -24.21
CA LEU A 172 -25.95 -20.65 -22.92
C LEU A 172 -24.44 -20.88 -22.84
N GLY A 173 -23.82 -21.46 -23.88
CA GLY A 173 -22.38 -21.68 -23.94
C GLY A 173 -21.57 -20.38 -23.92
N LYS A 174 -22.04 -19.33 -24.61
CA LYS A 174 -21.42 -18.01 -24.54
C LYS A 174 -21.61 -17.40 -23.14
N MET A 175 -22.82 -17.41 -22.57
CA MET A 175 -23.05 -16.89 -21.22
C MET A 175 -22.23 -17.61 -20.15
N LEU A 176 -22.04 -18.93 -20.27
CA LEU A 176 -21.15 -19.72 -19.41
C LEU A 176 -19.69 -19.34 -19.59
N ALA A 177 -19.23 -19.16 -20.82
CA ALA A 177 -17.85 -18.71 -21.08
C ALA A 177 -17.61 -17.29 -20.55
N ILE A 178 -18.59 -16.39 -20.67
CA ILE A 178 -18.56 -15.05 -20.08
C ILE A 178 -18.52 -15.16 -18.55
N TYR A 179 -19.35 -16.02 -17.96
CA TYR A 179 -19.38 -16.22 -16.51
C TYR A 179 -18.09 -16.83 -15.95
N GLU A 180 -17.53 -17.87 -16.57
CA GLU A 180 -16.26 -18.49 -16.17
C GLU A 180 -15.06 -17.52 -16.26
N LEU A 181 -15.13 -16.55 -17.17
CA LEU A 181 -14.10 -15.51 -17.32
C LEU A 181 -14.26 -14.35 -16.32
N MET A 182 -15.49 -14.07 -15.86
CA MET A 182 -15.83 -12.88 -15.06
C MET A 182 -16.06 -13.16 -13.57
N CYS A 183 -16.54 -14.36 -13.22
CA CYS A 183 -16.98 -14.70 -11.88
C CYS A 183 -16.29 -15.98 -11.41
N ASP A 184 -15.92 -15.99 -10.13
CA ASP A 184 -15.15 -17.05 -9.47
C ASP A 184 -15.58 -18.47 -9.90
N ARG A 185 -14.59 -19.35 -10.11
CA ARG A 185 -14.58 -20.49 -11.05
C ARG A 185 -15.59 -21.64 -10.82
N ASP A 186 -16.70 -21.44 -10.11
CA ASP A 186 -17.73 -22.47 -9.90
C ASP A 186 -18.64 -22.64 -11.12
N LYS A 187 -18.09 -23.35 -12.09
CA LYS A 187 -18.76 -23.79 -13.32
C LYS A 187 -20.07 -24.53 -13.03
N ASN A 188 -20.15 -25.30 -11.95
CA ASN A 188 -21.35 -26.12 -11.68
C ASN A 188 -22.52 -25.24 -11.23
N LEU A 189 -22.24 -24.27 -10.34
CA LEU A 189 -23.24 -23.30 -9.91
C LEU A 189 -23.69 -22.38 -11.06
N ALA A 190 -22.75 -21.98 -11.92
CA ALA A 190 -23.03 -21.18 -13.12
C ALA A 190 -23.99 -21.91 -14.08
N VAL A 191 -23.70 -23.19 -14.36
CA VAL A 191 -24.55 -24.05 -15.20
C VAL A 191 -25.93 -24.19 -14.58
N ALA A 192 -26.03 -24.40 -13.26
CA ALA A 192 -27.31 -24.55 -12.57
C ALA A 192 -28.16 -23.27 -12.65
N ARG A 193 -27.58 -22.10 -12.35
CA ARG A 193 -28.26 -20.79 -12.40
C ARG A 193 -28.72 -20.42 -13.82
N LEU A 194 -27.85 -20.60 -14.81
CA LEU A 194 -28.22 -20.29 -16.20
C LEU A 194 -29.24 -21.29 -16.77
N SER A 195 -29.18 -22.55 -16.37
CA SER A 195 -30.22 -23.55 -16.73
C SER A 195 -31.58 -23.19 -16.12
N ALA A 196 -31.61 -22.68 -14.89
CA ALA A 196 -32.84 -22.22 -14.24
C ALA A 196 -33.45 -21.01 -14.96
N VAL A 197 -32.63 -20.05 -15.41
CA VAL A 197 -33.09 -18.90 -16.23
C VAL A 197 -33.70 -19.37 -17.55
N ILE A 198 -33.03 -20.29 -18.26
CA ILE A 198 -33.54 -20.84 -19.53
C ILE A 198 -34.87 -21.57 -19.33
N GLU A 199 -34.98 -22.37 -18.27
CA GLU A 199 -36.22 -23.08 -17.96
C GLU A 199 -37.34 -22.09 -17.60
N SER A 200 -37.03 -21.02 -16.86
CA SER A 200 -38.01 -19.96 -16.56
C SER A 200 -38.47 -19.19 -17.81
N TRP A 201 -37.58 -18.91 -18.76
CA TRP A 201 -37.91 -18.23 -20.02
C TRP A 201 -38.84 -19.03 -20.94
N ARG A 202 -38.95 -20.35 -20.74
CA ARG A 202 -39.94 -21.16 -21.45
C ARG A 202 -41.38 -20.85 -21.03
N TYR A 203 -41.56 -20.29 -19.83
CA TYR A 203 -42.88 -20.12 -19.21
C TYR A 203 -43.20 -18.67 -18.80
N GLU A 204 -42.18 -17.79 -18.72
CA GLU A 204 -42.35 -16.40 -18.30
C GLU A 204 -41.59 -15.39 -19.18
N SER A 205 -42.02 -14.11 -19.11
CA SER A 205 -41.40 -13.02 -19.87
C SER A 205 -39.96 -12.73 -19.40
N ALA A 206 -39.12 -12.24 -20.31
CA ALA A 206 -37.70 -12.01 -20.06
C ALA A 206 -37.39 -11.12 -18.83
N ALA A 207 -38.31 -10.24 -18.45
CA ALA A 207 -38.17 -9.33 -17.30
C ALA A 207 -38.32 -10.02 -15.92
N SER A 208 -38.91 -11.21 -15.86
CA SER A 208 -39.16 -11.95 -14.59
C SER A 208 -38.02 -12.92 -14.23
N ALA A 209 -37.25 -13.36 -15.23
CA ALA A 209 -36.30 -14.46 -15.10
C ALA A 209 -35.01 -14.12 -14.34
N SER A 210 -34.67 -12.84 -14.23
CA SER A 210 -33.49 -12.40 -13.47
C SER A 210 -33.57 -12.77 -11.99
N ARG A 211 -34.78 -12.88 -11.41
CA ARG A 211 -34.98 -13.25 -10.01
C ARG A 211 -34.56 -14.70 -9.69
N TYR A 212 -34.58 -15.60 -10.68
CA TYR A 212 -34.19 -17.00 -10.49
C TYR A 212 -32.67 -17.20 -10.37
N VAL A 213 -31.86 -16.22 -10.81
CA VAL A 213 -30.40 -16.27 -10.65
C VAL A 213 -29.98 -16.13 -9.18
N GLU A 214 -30.77 -15.39 -8.40
CA GLU A 214 -30.48 -15.08 -6.99
C GLU A 214 -30.93 -16.18 -6.02
N ASP A 215 -31.97 -16.95 -6.37
CA ASP A 215 -32.57 -17.98 -5.50
C ASP A 215 -31.86 -19.35 -5.56
N VAL A 216 -31.04 -19.62 -6.57
CA VAL A 216 -30.24 -20.86 -6.65
C VAL A 216 -28.94 -20.67 -5.86
N ARG A 217 -28.95 -21.10 -4.60
CA ARG A 217 -27.76 -21.18 -3.73
C ARG A 217 -26.94 -22.43 -3.97
#